data_AF-A0A7X8JE29-F1
#
_entry.id   AF-A0A7X8JE29-F1
#
_cell.length_a   1.000
_cell.length_b   1.000
_cell.length_c   1.000
_cell.angle_alpha   90.00
_cell.angle_beta   90.00
_cell.angle_gamma   90.00
#
_symmetry.space_group_name_H-M   'P 1'
#
loop_
_entity.id
_entity.type
_entity.pdbx_description
1 polymer ?
#
loop_
_entity_poly.entity_id
_entity_poly.type
_entity_poly.pdbx_seq_one_letter_code
_entity_poly.pdbx_strand_id
1 'polypeptide(L)'
;MLLILNCPVSNADVAWEPEDDFYRKHADECRLVRKEDLLANGPEGKVTVWQSPVSDREVGTKENGSKVYVEFVYKDKRGYEWGIVSIGGGKTGWVPMDYLIIEPGLKNFYNKHSEEFRDGYDDFIPPEGVETVYFWSYPGSGKVMNKMVVDPEDSIGISTSYTDKDGRQWGHVSYFRQAEGWICMSDPSNHQIPVNEEDAAGVVMPPEPTEIIKPQSDGTTILALVAVLIAAVVVGTVVLVRVLYRKKTTEAANPDKASDDIK
;
A
#
# COMPACT_ATOMS: atom_id res chain seq x y z
N MET A 1 -0.21 -19.42 -37.86
CA MET A 1 0.73 -19.98 -36.86
C MET A 1 0.70 -19.03 -35.67
N LEU A 2 -0.05 -19.39 -34.63
CA LEU A 2 -0.27 -18.56 -33.44
C LEU A 2 0.86 -18.88 -32.45
N LEU A 3 1.79 -17.97 -32.23
CA LEU A 3 2.82 -18.12 -31.20
C LEU A 3 2.14 -17.87 -29.84
N ILE A 4 1.86 -18.96 -29.11
CA ILE A 4 1.53 -18.89 -27.69
C ILE A 4 2.85 -18.68 -26.96
N LEU A 5 3.13 -17.42 -26.59
CA LEU A 5 4.17 -17.09 -25.63
C LEU A 5 3.76 -17.66 -24.28
N ASN A 6 4.24 -18.86 -23.97
CA ASN A 6 4.32 -19.36 -22.60
C ASN A 6 5.35 -18.50 -21.87
N CYS A 7 4.90 -17.39 -21.29
CA CYS A 7 5.70 -16.67 -20.31
C CYS A 7 5.77 -17.56 -19.07
N PRO A 8 6.96 -18.02 -18.64
CA PRO A 8 7.07 -18.71 -17.37
C PRO A 8 6.56 -17.76 -16.29
N VAL A 9 5.57 -18.19 -15.53
CA VAL A 9 5.19 -17.53 -14.29
C VAL A 9 6.41 -17.64 -13.39
N SER A 10 7.19 -16.55 -13.29
CA SER A 10 8.22 -16.45 -12.27
C SER A 10 7.50 -16.59 -10.94
N ASN A 11 7.89 -17.57 -10.13
CA ASN A 11 7.53 -17.59 -8.72
C ASN A 11 8.02 -16.26 -8.15
N ALA A 12 7.10 -15.30 -7.99
CA ALA A 12 7.39 -14.04 -7.36
C ALA A 12 7.97 -14.36 -5.99
N ASP A 13 9.15 -13.80 -5.69
CA ASP A 13 9.64 -13.73 -4.31
C ASP A 13 8.46 -13.30 -3.44
N VAL A 14 8.13 -14.11 -2.44
CA VAL A 14 6.98 -13.88 -1.56
C VAL A 14 7.21 -12.54 -0.88
N ALA A 15 6.63 -11.49 -1.46
CA ALA A 15 6.55 -10.20 -0.82
C ALA A 15 5.81 -10.40 0.50
N TRP A 16 6.31 -9.82 1.57
CA TRP A 16 5.59 -9.82 2.83
C TRP A 16 4.20 -9.21 2.59
N GLU A 17 3.15 -9.94 2.94
CA GLU A 17 1.77 -9.47 2.78
C GLU A 17 1.25 -8.89 4.11
N PRO A 18 0.52 -7.77 4.07
CA PRO A 18 -0.03 -7.16 5.26
C PRO A 18 -1.14 -8.02 5.87
N GLU A 19 -1.15 -8.14 7.20
CA GLU A 19 -2.22 -8.78 7.97
C GLU A 19 -3.47 -7.87 8.05
N ASP A 20 -4.14 -7.68 6.91
CA ASP A 20 -5.30 -6.79 6.75
C ASP A 20 -6.48 -7.49 6.05
N ASP A 21 -7.66 -7.45 6.67
CA ASP A 21 -8.84 -8.15 6.18
C ASP A 21 -9.37 -7.59 4.84
N PHE A 22 -9.19 -6.30 4.57
CA PHE A 22 -9.58 -5.70 3.31
C PHE A 22 -8.57 -6.09 2.23
N TYR A 23 -7.26 -5.92 2.49
CA TYR A 23 -6.21 -6.34 1.58
C TYR A 23 -6.38 -7.79 1.13
N ARG A 24 -6.55 -8.73 2.08
CA ARG A 24 -6.68 -10.16 1.76
C ARG A 24 -7.83 -10.50 0.82
N LYS A 25 -8.90 -9.69 0.81
CA LYS A 25 -10.07 -9.88 -0.07
C LYS A 25 -9.91 -9.21 -1.44
N HIS A 26 -9.00 -8.24 -1.54
CA HIS A 26 -8.79 -7.39 -2.70
C HIS A 26 -7.32 -7.43 -3.18
N ALA A 27 -6.57 -8.49 -2.84
CA ALA A 27 -5.14 -8.56 -3.07
C ALA A 27 -4.80 -8.55 -4.57
N ASP A 28 -5.64 -9.18 -5.39
CA ASP A 28 -5.57 -9.18 -6.86
C ASP A 28 -5.92 -7.82 -7.49
N GLU A 29 -6.63 -6.96 -6.77
CA GLU A 29 -6.92 -5.58 -7.15
C GLU A 29 -5.83 -4.60 -6.68
N CYS A 30 -4.92 -5.04 -5.80
CA CYS A 30 -3.87 -4.21 -5.25
C CYS A 30 -2.61 -4.23 -6.13
N ARG A 31 -1.99 -3.06 -6.30
CA ARG A 31 -0.71 -2.90 -6.98
C ARG A 31 0.42 -2.77 -5.96
N LEU A 32 1.48 -3.56 -6.15
CA LEU A 32 2.73 -3.43 -5.42
C LEU A 32 3.48 -2.16 -5.86
N VAL A 33 3.87 -1.30 -4.92
CA VAL A 33 4.54 0.00 -5.19
C VAL A 33 5.81 0.27 -4.39
N ARG A 34 5.97 -0.31 -3.18
CA ARG A 34 7.11 -0.11 -2.26
C ARG A 34 7.69 1.30 -2.25
N LYS A 35 7.01 2.21 -1.54
CA LYS A 35 7.43 3.61 -1.39
C LYS A 35 7.78 3.90 0.07
N GLU A 36 9.04 4.24 0.33
CA GLU A 36 9.54 4.51 1.70
C GLU A 36 9.81 6.01 1.97
N ASP A 37 10.00 6.81 0.92
CA ASP A 37 10.30 8.24 1.02
C ASP A 37 9.06 9.15 1.10
N LEU A 38 7.94 8.65 1.63
CA LEU A 38 6.70 9.42 1.72
C LEU A 38 6.55 10.13 3.07
N LEU A 39 6.00 11.34 3.03
CA LEU A 39 5.56 12.11 4.18
C LEU A 39 4.05 12.30 4.13
N ALA A 40 3.41 12.26 5.30
CA ALA A 40 2.02 12.66 5.46
C ALA A 40 1.85 14.16 5.17
N ASN A 41 0.83 14.51 4.39
CA ASN A 41 0.43 15.87 4.06
C ASN A 41 -1.09 15.91 3.77
N GLY A 42 -1.88 15.72 4.81
CA GLY A 42 -3.34 15.75 4.76
C GLY A 42 -3.93 17.09 5.20
N PRO A 43 -5.26 17.23 5.06
CA PRO A 43 -5.98 18.43 5.49
C PRO A 43 -5.94 18.58 7.02
N GLU A 44 -5.95 19.83 7.49
CA GLU A 44 -6.01 20.16 8.92
C GLU A 44 -4.79 19.61 9.69
N GLY A 45 -3.62 19.60 9.05
CA GLY A 45 -2.36 19.19 9.68
C GLY A 45 -2.14 17.69 9.83
N LYS A 46 -3.05 16.83 9.35
CA LYS A 46 -2.94 15.37 9.56
C LYS A 46 -3.57 14.53 8.45
N VAL A 47 -3.16 13.26 8.41
CA VAL A 47 -3.75 12.20 7.60
C VAL A 47 -4.51 11.23 8.52
N THR A 48 -5.81 11.09 8.31
CA THR A 48 -6.61 10.05 8.96
C THR A 48 -6.31 8.68 8.34
N VAL A 49 -6.06 7.69 9.21
CA VAL A 49 -5.88 6.29 8.81
C VAL A 49 -7.20 5.55 9.03
N TRP A 50 -7.72 4.98 7.95
CA TRP A 50 -9.01 4.29 7.91
C TRP A 50 -8.83 2.78 8.02
N GLN A 51 -9.85 2.09 8.53
CA GLN A 51 -9.84 0.63 8.58
C GLN A 51 -9.76 0.02 7.17
N SER A 52 -10.44 0.61 6.19
CA SER A 52 -10.38 0.22 4.79
C SER A 52 -10.87 1.35 3.88
N PRO A 53 -10.62 1.27 2.56
CA PRO A 53 -11.15 2.22 1.57
C PRO A 53 -12.68 2.30 1.50
N VAL A 54 -13.39 1.37 2.15
CA VAL A 54 -14.87 1.27 2.15
C VAL A 54 -15.50 1.41 3.54
N SER A 55 -14.71 1.64 4.59
CA SER A 55 -15.16 1.74 5.99
C SER A 55 -14.88 3.13 6.54
N ASP A 56 -15.90 3.80 7.08
CA ASP A 56 -15.77 5.11 7.76
C ASP A 56 -15.19 5.00 9.18
N ARG A 57 -14.68 3.83 9.56
CA ARG A 57 -14.01 3.62 10.83
C ARG A 57 -12.57 4.12 10.79
N GLU A 58 -12.30 5.16 11.57
CA GLU A 58 -10.94 5.62 11.84
C GLU A 58 -10.21 4.63 12.76
N VAL A 59 -8.96 4.32 12.43
CA VAL A 59 -8.09 3.42 13.22
C VAL A 59 -6.80 4.11 13.70
N GLY A 60 -6.53 5.33 13.22
CA GLY A 60 -5.39 6.12 13.66
C GLY A 60 -5.25 7.44 12.88
N THR A 61 -4.17 8.17 13.16
CA THR A 61 -3.79 9.40 12.47
C THR A 61 -2.27 9.47 12.30
N LYS A 62 -1.81 10.22 11.30
CA LYS A 62 -0.41 10.62 11.10
C LYS A 62 -0.35 12.13 10.95
N GLU A 63 0.44 12.80 11.79
CA GLU A 63 0.65 14.25 11.67
C GLU A 63 1.42 14.58 10.39
N ASN A 64 1.16 15.74 9.79
CA ASN A 64 1.88 16.18 8.59
C ASN A 64 3.40 16.22 8.83
N GLY A 65 4.17 15.78 7.83
CA GLY A 65 5.62 15.59 7.93
C GLY A 65 6.04 14.24 8.54
N SER A 66 5.12 13.43 9.06
CA SER A 66 5.44 12.07 9.52
C SER A 66 5.81 11.17 8.35
N LYS A 67 6.86 10.35 8.49
CA LYS A 67 7.22 9.33 7.50
C LYS A 67 6.15 8.26 7.36
N VAL A 68 5.89 7.84 6.13
CA VAL A 68 4.91 6.82 5.77
C VAL A 68 5.55 5.85 4.78
N TYR A 69 5.45 4.55 5.07
CA TYR A 69 5.80 3.49 4.14
C TYR A 69 4.52 2.91 3.54
N VAL A 70 4.47 2.79 2.21
CA VAL A 70 3.36 2.19 1.47
C VAL A 70 3.87 1.08 0.58
N GLU A 71 3.41 -0.15 0.82
CA GLU A 71 3.78 -1.30 -0.01
C GLU A 71 2.75 -1.58 -1.10
N PHE A 72 1.47 -1.54 -0.75
CA PHE A 72 0.36 -1.86 -1.66
C PHE A 72 -0.60 -0.68 -1.80
N VAL A 73 -1.13 -0.52 -3.01
CA VAL A 73 -2.12 0.50 -3.35
C VAL A 73 -3.36 -0.15 -3.95
N TYR A 74 -4.52 0.21 -3.41
CA TYR A 74 -5.85 -0.15 -3.92
C TYR A 74 -6.47 1.06 -4.60
N LYS A 75 -7.12 0.86 -5.76
CA LYS A 75 -7.87 1.93 -6.45
C LYS A 75 -9.36 1.72 -6.28
N ASP A 76 -10.05 2.68 -5.68
CA ASP A 76 -11.50 2.60 -5.48
C ASP A 76 -12.29 2.90 -6.76
N LYS A 77 -13.62 2.72 -6.70
CA LYS A 77 -14.54 2.95 -7.83
C LYS A 77 -14.65 4.41 -8.27
N ARG A 78 -14.30 5.36 -7.40
CA ARG A 78 -14.22 6.80 -7.73
C ARG A 78 -12.87 7.16 -8.36
N GLY A 79 -11.90 6.26 -8.28
CA GLY A 79 -10.58 6.39 -8.86
C GLY A 79 -9.52 6.87 -7.89
N TYR A 80 -9.82 7.05 -6.59
CA TYR A 80 -8.81 7.39 -5.60
C TYR A 80 -7.93 6.18 -5.31
N GLU A 81 -6.64 6.44 -5.18
CA GLU A 81 -5.66 5.45 -4.75
C GLU A 81 -5.51 5.49 -3.22
N TRP A 82 -5.55 4.31 -2.59
CA TRP A 82 -5.44 4.11 -1.15
C TRP A 82 -4.21 3.27 -0.86
N GLY A 83 -3.26 3.82 -0.10
CA GLY A 83 -2.07 3.10 0.35
C GLY A 83 -2.30 2.42 1.68
N ILE A 84 -1.90 1.16 1.81
CA ILE A 84 -1.86 0.49 3.11
C ILE A 84 -0.60 0.90 3.89
N VAL A 85 -0.78 1.22 5.16
CA VAL A 85 0.27 1.74 6.06
C VAL A 85 0.29 1.00 7.39
N SER A 86 1.47 0.91 8.01
CA SER A 86 1.57 0.43 9.39
C SER A 86 1.20 1.52 10.41
N ILE A 87 0.39 1.14 11.39
CA ILE A 87 0.04 1.97 12.56
C ILE A 87 0.66 1.47 13.86
N GLY A 88 1.63 0.55 13.78
CA GLY A 88 2.36 -0.01 14.91
C GLY A 88 1.65 -1.21 15.57
N GLY A 89 2.43 -2.01 16.31
CA GLY A 89 1.91 -3.20 17.00
C GLY A 89 1.34 -4.27 16.05
N GLY A 90 1.90 -4.39 14.85
CA GLY A 90 1.44 -5.32 13.81
C GLY A 90 0.15 -4.91 13.10
N LYS A 91 -0.42 -3.74 13.42
CA LYS A 91 -1.67 -3.27 12.82
C LYS A 91 -1.41 -2.42 11.58
N THR A 92 -2.38 -2.48 10.66
CA THR A 92 -2.42 -1.70 9.42
C THR A 92 -3.63 -0.80 9.36
N GLY A 93 -3.64 0.09 8.38
CA GLY A 93 -4.81 0.80 7.91
C GLY A 93 -4.52 1.47 6.57
N TRP A 94 -5.48 2.24 6.07
CA TRP A 94 -5.48 2.78 4.71
C TRP A 94 -5.54 4.30 4.71
N VAL A 95 -4.74 4.92 3.86
CA VAL A 95 -4.71 6.38 3.67
C VAL A 95 -4.83 6.74 2.19
N PRO A 96 -5.45 7.88 1.83
CA PRO A 96 -5.41 8.37 0.46
C PRO A 96 -3.97 8.67 0.04
N MET A 97 -3.55 8.14 -1.12
CA MET A 97 -2.21 8.42 -1.67
C MET A 97 -2.02 9.90 -2.00
N ASP A 98 -3.09 10.63 -2.30
CA ASP A 98 -3.08 12.08 -2.56
C ASP A 98 -2.70 12.90 -1.32
N TYR A 99 -2.78 12.30 -0.13
CA TYR A 99 -2.32 12.93 1.11
C TYR A 99 -0.88 12.55 1.47
N LEU A 100 -0.18 11.83 0.60
CA LEU A 100 1.21 11.47 0.77
C LEU A 100 2.05 12.18 -0.28
N ILE A 101 3.17 12.75 0.15
CA ILE A 101 4.11 13.43 -0.74
C ILE A 101 5.48 12.79 -0.63
N ILE A 102 6.26 12.80 -1.71
CA ILE A 102 7.68 12.46 -1.63
C ILE A 102 8.38 13.52 -0.78
N GLU A 103 9.34 13.13 0.07
CA GLU A 103 10.15 14.04 0.88
C GLU A 103 10.62 15.23 0.00
N PRO A 104 10.25 16.49 0.33
CA PRO A 104 10.49 17.62 -0.56
C PRO A 104 11.96 17.83 -0.96
N GLY A 105 12.90 17.58 -0.04
CA GLY A 105 14.33 17.67 -0.32
C GLY A 105 14.78 16.63 -1.34
N LEU A 106 14.33 15.38 -1.18
CA LEU A 106 14.58 14.30 -2.13
C LEU A 106 13.99 14.63 -3.50
N LYS A 107 12.73 15.06 -3.56
CA LYS A 107 12.06 15.44 -4.80
C LYS A 107 12.79 16.59 -5.51
N ASN A 108 13.22 17.61 -4.75
CA ASN A 108 13.98 18.73 -5.29
C ASN A 108 15.32 18.27 -5.88
N PHE A 109 16.05 17.43 -5.14
CA PHE A 109 17.32 16.86 -5.58
C PHE A 109 17.17 16.09 -6.90
N TYR A 110 16.22 15.14 -6.97
CA TYR A 110 15.97 14.39 -8.21
C TYR A 110 15.59 15.30 -9.38
N ASN A 111 14.73 16.29 -9.17
CA ASN A 111 14.34 17.22 -10.23
C ASN A 111 15.53 18.04 -10.75
N LYS A 112 16.40 18.50 -9.85
CA LYS A 112 17.54 19.35 -10.19
C LYS A 112 18.66 18.58 -10.89
N HIS A 113 18.93 17.33 -10.46
CA HIS A 113 20.11 16.58 -10.86
C HIS A 113 19.85 15.39 -11.79
N SER A 114 18.59 15.16 -12.20
CA SER A 114 18.22 13.99 -13.02
C SER A 114 19.04 13.80 -14.30
N GLU A 115 19.45 14.89 -14.96
CA GLU A 115 20.28 14.82 -16.18
C GLU A 115 21.74 14.41 -15.91
N GLU A 116 22.19 14.52 -14.65
CA GLU A 116 23.54 14.16 -14.21
C GLU A 116 23.64 12.70 -13.74
N PHE A 117 22.49 12.04 -13.56
CA PHE A 117 22.43 10.65 -13.15
C PHE A 117 22.87 9.72 -14.26
N ARG A 118 23.60 8.69 -13.86
CA ARG A 118 24.01 7.59 -14.73
C ARG A 118 23.36 6.32 -14.22
N ASP A 119 22.28 5.95 -14.87
CA ASP A 119 21.60 4.69 -14.59
C ASP A 119 22.39 3.53 -15.17
N GLY A 120 22.46 2.45 -14.40
CA GLY A 120 23.24 1.27 -14.73
C GLY A 120 23.44 0.44 -13.48
N TYR A 121 23.39 -0.88 -13.64
CA TYR A 121 23.67 -1.77 -12.53
C TYR A 121 25.16 -2.02 -12.43
N ASP A 122 25.77 -1.61 -11.32
CA ASP A 122 27.16 -1.88 -10.98
C ASP A 122 27.25 -2.38 -9.54
N ASP A 123 28.34 -3.08 -9.23
CA ASP A 123 28.60 -3.63 -7.91
C ASP A 123 29.64 -2.78 -7.19
N PHE A 124 29.28 -2.23 -6.04
CA PHE A 124 30.21 -1.56 -5.15
C PHE A 124 30.73 -2.54 -4.09
N ILE A 125 32.03 -2.82 -4.14
CA ILE A 125 32.74 -3.55 -3.10
C ILE A 125 33.37 -2.52 -2.15
N PRO A 126 33.00 -2.50 -0.86
CA PRO A 126 33.62 -1.61 0.12
C PRO A 126 35.15 -1.74 0.12
N PRO A 127 35.91 -0.63 0.12
CA PRO A 127 37.37 -0.67 0.21
C PRO A 127 37.88 -1.41 1.46
N GLU A 128 39.09 -1.97 1.38
CA GLU A 128 39.72 -2.61 2.54
C GLU A 128 39.80 -1.65 3.74
N GLY A 129 39.38 -2.12 4.92
CA GLY A 129 39.33 -1.33 6.15
C GLY A 129 38.02 -0.54 6.36
N VAL A 130 37.09 -0.55 5.40
CA VAL A 130 35.73 -0.02 5.59
C VAL A 130 34.89 -1.07 6.31
N GLU A 131 34.56 -0.80 7.58
CA GLU A 131 33.67 -1.67 8.39
C GLU A 131 32.21 -1.21 8.36
N THR A 132 31.95 0.05 7.99
CA THR A 132 30.61 0.64 8.01
C THR A 132 30.40 1.55 6.82
N VAL A 133 29.24 1.37 6.18
CA VAL A 133 28.74 2.20 5.09
C VAL A 133 27.52 2.98 5.55
N TYR A 134 27.50 4.28 5.29
CA TYR A 134 26.38 5.17 5.63
C TYR A 134 25.46 5.42 4.43
N PHE A 135 24.15 5.27 4.67
CA PHE A 135 23.10 5.48 3.70
C PHE A 135 22.43 6.82 3.95
N TRP A 136 22.45 7.70 2.96
CA TRP A 136 21.94 9.06 2.99
C TRP A 136 20.61 9.12 2.24
N SER A 137 19.73 10.04 2.63
CA SER A 137 18.47 10.25 1.90
C SER A 137 18.73 10.66 0.45
N TYR A 138 19.69 11.55 0.23
CA TYR A 138 20.24 11.91 -1.08
C TYR A 138 21.64 12.52 -0.91
N PRO A 139 22.47 12.57 -1.96
CA PRO A 139 23.77 13.22 -1.94
C PRO A 139 23.71 14.65 -1.40
N GLY A 140 24.52 14.94 -0.38
CA GLY A 140 24.55 16.27 0.25
C GLY A 140 23.33 16.63 1.10
N SER A 141 22.46 15.67 1.46
CA SER A 141 21.27 15.96 2.28
C SER A 141 21.58 16.33 3.74
N GLY A 142 22.78 16.01 4.23
CA GLY A 142 23.11 16.08 5.66
C GLY A 142 22.35 15.08 6.54
N LYS A 143 21.54 14.19 5.95
CA LYS A 143 20.65 13.26 6.64
C LYS A 143 21.03 11.82 6.32
N VAL A 144 21.74 11.21 7.27
CA VAL A 144 21.96 9.76 7.31
C VAL A 144 20.64 9.09 7.70
N MET A 145 20.17 8.18 6.85
CA MET A 145 18.96 7.40 7.01
C MET A 145 19.23 6.07 7.69
N ASN A 146 20.35 5.43 7.33
CA ASN A 146 20.74 4.13 7.86
C ASN A 146 22.28 3.97 7.85
N LYS A 147 22.77 2.92 8.48
CA LYS A 147 24.16 2.47 8.36
C LYS A 147 24.21 0.94 8.41
N MET A 148 25.12 0.36 7.64
CA MET A 148 25.32 -1.08 7.61
C MET A 148 26.77 -1.40 7.97
N VAL A 149 26.95 -2.38 8.85
CA VAL A 149 28.24 -3.07 8.98
C VAL A 149 28.41 -3.94 7.76
N VAL A 150 29.58 -3.87 7.13
CA VAL A 150 29.90 -4.60 5.90
C VAL A 150 31.09 -5.52 6.12
N ASP A 151 31.03 -6.66 5.46
CA ASP A 151 32.13 -7.62 5.38
C ASP A 151 32.99 -7.32 4.14
N PRO A 152 34.30 -7.68 4.11
CA PRO A 152 35.17 -7.41 2.96
C PRO A 152 34.71 -8.04 1.63
N GLU A 153 33.86 -9.06 1.70
CA GLU A 153 33.31 -9.77 0.53
C GLU A 153 31.91 -9.26 0.14
N ASP A 154 31.34 -8.31 0.89
CA ASP A 154 30.03 -7.75 0.56
C ASP A 154 30.08 -6.99 -0.78
N SER A 155 29.13 -7.31 -1.65
CA SER A 155 28.85 -6.57 -2.87
C SER A 155 27.55 -5.81 -2.71
N ILE A 156 27.58 -4.49 -2.86
CA ILE A 156 26.42 -3.60 -2.76
C ILE A 156 26.00 -3.20 -4.17
N GLY A 157 24.82 -3.65 -4.60
CA GLY A 157 24.27 -3.30 -5.90
C GLY A 157 23.91 -1.82 -6.01
N ILE A 158 24.48 -1.14 -7.00
CA ILE A 158 24.26 0.27 -7.33
C ILE A 158 23.35 0.34 -8.55
N SER A 159 22.22 1.03 -8.42
CA SER A 159 21.22 1.19 -9.47
C SER A 159 21.42 2.46 -10.31
N THR A 160 21.90 3.52 -9.66
CA THR A 160 22.13 4.83 -10.25
C THR A 160 23.36 5.44 -9.59
N SER A 161 24.18 6.14 -10.38
CA SER A 161 25.34 6.87 -9.87
C SER A 161 25.24 8.37 -10.16
N TYR A 162 25.88 9.16 -9.30
CA TYR A 162 25.94 10.61 -9.36
C TYR A 162 27.32 11.09 -8.89
N THR A 163 27.81 12.21 -9.41
CA THR A 163 29.04 12.85 -8.90
C THR A 163 28.67 14.25 -8.43
N ASP A 164 28.91 14.55 -7.16
CA ASP A 164 28.59 15.87 -6.61
C ASP A 164 29.60 16.94 -7.04
N LYS A 165 29.29 18.21 -6.75
CA LYS A 165 30.16 19.35 -7.08
C LYS A 165 31.53 19.33 -6.42
N ASP A 166 31.69 18.60 -5.32
CA ASP A 166 32.96 18.43 -4.61
C ASP A 166 33.75 17.23 -5.18
N GLY A 167 33.22 16.55 -6.20
CA GLY A 167 33.82 15.39 -6.86
C GLY A 167 33.59 14.06 -6.15
N ARG A 168 32.71 13.99 -5.14
CA ARG A 168 32.39 12.72 -4.47
C ARG A 168 31.52 11.86 -5.37
N GLN A 169 31.80 10.57 -5.40
CA GLN A 169 31.04 9.59 -6.16
C GLN A 169 29.96 8.98 -5.27
N TRP A 170 28.72 9.04 -5.76
CA TRP A 170 27.54 8.57 -5.06
C TRP A 170 26.87 7.44 -5.82
N GLY A 171 26.39 6.44 -5.09
CA GLY A 171 25.63 5.31 -5.64
C GLY A 171 24.31 5.13 -4.92
N HIS A 172 23.22 5.01 -5.66
CA HIS A 172 21.89 4.71 -5.12
C HIS A 172 21.71 3.19 -5.00
N VAL A 173 21.40 2.75 -3.79
CA VAL A 173 21.17 1.36 -3.42
C VAL A 173 19.68 1.16 -3.21
N SER A 174 19.03 0.38 -4.08
CA SER A 174 17.60 0.10 -3.97
C SER A 174 17.28 -0.88 -2.85
N TYR A 175 18.22 -1.76 -2.49
CA TYR A 175 18.09 -2.67 -1.37
C TYR A 175 19.44 -3.34 -1.07
N PHE A 176 19.93 -3.21 0.15
CA PHE A 176 21.03 -4.00 0.68
C PHE A 176 20.72 -4.41 2.13
N ARG A 177 20.33 -5.68 2.29
CA ARG A 177 19.87 -6.28 3.56
C ARG A 177 18.65 -5.59 4.17
N GLN A 178 18.82 -4.46 4.85
CA GLN A 178 17.74 -3.67 5.46
C GLN A 178 17.95 -2.16 5.26
N ALA A 179 18.81 -1.79 4.32
CA ALA A 179 19.13 -0.41 4.00
C ALA A 179 18.88 -0.12 2.53
N GLU A 180 18.40 1.09 2.29
CA GLU A 180 18.26 1.71 0.98
C GLU A 180 18.70 3.17 1.08
N GLY A 181 18.91 3.79 -0.08
CA GLY A 181 19.32 5.18 -0.21
C GLY A 181 20.68 5.34 -0.87
N TRP A 182 21.28 6.50 -0.71
CA TRP A 182 22.53 6.86 -1.38
C TRP A 182 23.75 6.59 -0.50
N ILE A 183 24.78 5.97 -1.04
CA ILE A 183 26.08 5.81 -0.38
C ILE A 183 27.12 6.71 -1.05
N CYS A 184 28.02 7.30 -0.27
CA CYS A 184 29.20 7.99 -0.79
C CYS A 184 30.28 6.95 -1.09
N MET A 185 30.35 6.43 -2.32
CA MET A 185 31.29 5.38 -2.71
C MET A 185 32.76 5.80 -2.58
N SER A 186 33.05 7.09 -2.76
CA SER A 186 34.41 7.62 -2.59
C SER A 186 34.84 7.78 -1.13
N ASP A 187 33.89 7.82 -0.18
CA ASP A 187 34.16 7.99 1.26
C ASP A 187 33.03 7.37 2.10
N PRO A 188 32.88 6.03 2.08
CA PRO A 188 31.65 5.35 2.53
C PRO A 188 31.46 5.33 4.04
N SER A 189 32.53 5.49 4.81
CA SER A 189 32.50 5.53 6.28
C SER A 189 32.32 6.94 6.85
N ASN A 190 32.27 7.97 5.99
CA ASN A 190 32.09 9.34 6.44
C ASN A 190 30.62 9.64 6.71
N HIS A 191 30.31 9.90 7.99
CA HIS A 191 28.98 10.26 8.47
C HIS A 191 28.80 11.77 8.68
N GLN A 192 29.79 12.56 8.29
CA GLN A 192 29.88 14.01 8.52
C GLN A 192 29.99 14.78 7.20
N ILE A 193 29.39 14.25 6.13
CA ILE A 193 29.29 14.97 4.86
C ILE A 193 28.38 16.19 5.08
N PRO A 194 28.84 17.42 4.77
CA PRO A 194 28.07 18.64 5.00
C PRO A 194 26.83 18.71 4.10
N VAL A 195 25.84 19.47 4.55
CA VAL A 195 24.65 19.78 3.75
C VAL A 195 25.05 20.60 2.53
N ASN A 196 24.53 20.25 1.35
CA ASN A 196 24.57 21.13 0.20
C ASN A 196 23.48 22.20 0.32
N GLU A 197 23.87 23.39 0.76
CA GLU A 197 22.94 24.51 0.97
C GLU A 197 22.15 24.89 -0.28
N GLU A 198 22.70 24.68 -1.48
CA GLU A 198 22.00 24.95 -2.73
C GLU A 198 20.84 23.98 -3.01
N ASP A 199 20.93 22.76 -2.50
CA ASP A 199 19.90 21.73 -2.67
C ASP A 199 18.86 21.81 -1.55
N ALA A 200 19.31 22.22 -0.35
CA ALA A 200 18.45 22.51 0.79
C ALA A 200 17.66 23.83 0.63
N ALA A 201 18.18 24.78 -0.16
CA ALA A 201 17.51 26.06 -0.39
C ALA A 201 16.13 25.88 -1.03
N GLY A 202 15.10 26.46 -0.39
CA GLY A 202 13.73 26.45 -0.91
C GLY A 202 12.97 25.14 -0.72
N VAL A 203 13.51 24.18 0.03
CA VAL A 203 12.79 22.95 0.41
C VAL A 203 11.67 23.31 1.39
N VAL A 204 10.43 23.30 0.89
CA VAL A 204 9.22 23.55 1.68
C VAL A 204 8.20 22.45 1.48
N MET A 205 7.42 22.16 2.52
CA MET A 205 6.25 21.31 2.37
C MET A 205 5.26 21.98 1.41
N PRO A 206 4.66 21.23 0.46
CA PRO A 206 3.56 21.74 -0.34
C PRO A 206 2.36 22.09 0.56
N PRO A 207 1.45 22.96 0.09
CA PRO A 207 0.27 23.30 0.87
C PRO A 207 -0.59 22.06 1.17
N GLU A 208 -1.34 22.14 2.26
CA GLU A 208 -2.31 21.09 2.61
C GLU A 208 -3.37 20.96 1.51
N PRO A 209 -3.78 19.73 1.16
CA PRO A 209 -4.88 19.53 0.23
C PRO A 209 -6.19 20.06 0.85
N THR A 210 -7.04 20.67 0.02
CA THR A 210 -8.35 21.18 0.45
C THR A 210 -9.47 20.15 0.27
N GLU A 211 -9.27 19.17 -0.61
CA GLU A 211 -10.24 18.12 -0.85
C GLU A 211 -10.24 17.12 0.31
N ILE A 212 -11.43 16.79 0.81
CA ILE A 212 -11.60 15.79 1.87
C ILE A 212 -12.00 14.45 1.23
N ILE A 213 -11.03 13.57 1.06
CA ILE A 213 -11.19 12.18 0.63
C ILE A 213 -11.56 11.32 1.85
N LYS A 214 -12.70 10.62 1.76
CA LYS A 214 -13.21 9.69 2.78
C LYS A 214 -13.54 8.34 2.15
N PRO A 215 -13.44 7.24 2.92
CA PRO A 215 -13.91 5.94 2.50
C PRO A 215 -15.37 5.99 2.07
N GLN A 216 -15.73 5.21 1.06
CA GLN A 216 -17.11 5.09 0.61
C GLN A 216 -17.54 3.64 0.64
N SER A 217 -18.64 3.38 1.34
CA SER A 217 -19.16 2.01 1.42
C SER A 217 -19.57 1.51 0.03
N ASP A 218 -19.15 0.30 -0.26
CA ASP A 218 -19.68 -0.50 -1.35
C ASP A 218 -21.08 -0.97 -0.95
N GLY A 219 -22.05 -0.06 -1.06
CA GLY A 219 -23.43 -0.22 -0.58
C GLY A 219 -24.27 -1.31 -1.27
N THR A 220 -23.67 -2.35 -1.86
CA THR A 220 -24.37 -3.28 -2.76
C THR A 220 -24.72 -4.63 -2.15
N THR A 221 -24.22 -5.03 -0.98
CA THR A 221 -24.42 -6.42 -0.52
C THR A 221 -25.41 -6.57 0.63
N ILE A 222 -25.36 -5.76 1.69
CA ILE A 222 -26.13 -6.09 2.91
C ILE A 222 -27.63 -5.74 2.77
N LEU A 223 -27.98 -4.54 2.33
CA LEU A 223 -29.39 -4.15 2.19
C LEU A 223 -30.11 -4.94 1.10
N ALA A 224 -29.43 -5.24 -0.01
CA ALA A 224 -29.98 -6.07 -1.08
C ALA A 224 -30.16 -7.53 -0.62
N LEU A 225 -29.19 -8.12 0.10
CA LEU A 225 -29.32 -9.46 0.66
C LEU A 225 -30.41 -9.54 1.73
N VAL A 226 -30.53 -8.52 2.60
CA VAL A 226 -31.60 -8.43 3.60
C VAL A 226 -32.96 -8.30 2.92
N ALA A 227 -33.09 -7.46 1.89
CA ALA A 227 -34.33 -7.34 1.12
C ALA A 227 -34.71 -8.65 0.41
N VAL A 228 -33.75 -9.36 -0.18
CA VAL A 228 -33.96 -10.67 -0.81
C VAL A 228 -34.35 -11.72 0.22
N LEU A 229 -33.70 -11.75 1.39
CA LEU A 229 -34.06 -12.64 2.50
C LEU A 229 -35.47 -12.37 3.01
N ILE A 230 -35.84 -11.11 3.22
CA ILE A 230 -37.19 -10.72 3.63
C ILE A 230 -38.22 -11.14 2.56
N ALA A 231 -37.94 -10.89 1.28
CA ALA A 231 -38.82 -11.30 0.19
C ALA A 231 -38.98 -12.83 0.11
N ALA A 232 -37.89 -13.60 0.26
CA ALA A 232 -37.92 -15.05 0.27
C ALA A 232 -38.73 -15.61 1.44
N VAL A 233 -38.58 -15.02 2.63
CA VAL A 233 -39.40 -15.38 3.80
C VAL A 233 -40.88 -15.10 3.50
N VAL A 234 -41.23 -13.90 3.05
CA VAL A 234 -42.63 -13.53 2.76
C VAL A 234 -43.26 -14.46 1.72
N VAL A 235 -42.55 -14.74 0.62
CA VAL A 235 -43.02 -15.67 -0.42
C VAL A 235 -43.19 -17.09 0.15
N GLY A 236 -42.22 -17.56 0.93
CA GLY A 236 -42.29 -18.85 1.63
C GLY A 236 -43.52 -18.95 2.52
N THR A 237 -43.80 -17.92 3.33
CA THR A 237 -44.98 -17.89 4.21
C THR A 237 -46.28 -17.91 3.41
N VAL A 238 -46.38 -17.13 2.33
CA VAL A 238 -47.58 -17.10 1.47
C VAL A 238 -47.83 -18.45 0.80
N VAL A 239 -46.79 -19.10 0.28
CA VAL A 239 -46.90 -20.44 -0.32
C VAL A 239 -47.35 -21.47 0.72
N LEU A 240 -46.76 -21.45 1.92
CA LEU A 240 -47.09 -22.38 2.99
C LEU A 240 -48.55 -22.22 3.44
N VAL A 241 -49.01 -20.99 3.64
CA VAL A 241 -50.41 -20.69 3.97
C VAL A 241 -51.35 -21.21 2.87
N ARG A 242 -51.02 -20.97 1.59
CA ARG A 242 -51.86 -21.40 0.47
C ARG A 242 -51.94 -22.93 0.35
N VAL A 243 -50.84 -23.64 0.59
CA VAL A 243 -50.80 -25.11 0.60
C VAL A 243 -51.62 -25.67 1.76
N LEU A 244 -51.47 -25.12 2.97
CA LEU A 244 -52.22 -25.56 4.15
C LEU A 244 -53.73 -25.30 4.01
N TYR A 245 -54.12 -24.15 3.44
CA TYR A 245 -55.53 -23.85 3.15
C TYR A 245 -56.12 -24.77 2.08
N ARG A 246 -55.36 -25.08 1.02
CA ARG A 246 -55.78 -26.06 0.00
C ARG A 246 -55.95 -27.46 0.59
N LYS A 247 -55.03 -27.89 1.45
CA LYS A 247 -55.11 -29.20 2.11
C LYS A 247 -56.36 -29.31 2.99
N LYS A 248 -56.66 -28.27 3.77
CA LYS A 248 -57.88 -28.20 4.60
C LYS A 248 -59.16 -28.18 3.78
N THR A 249 -59.18 -27.52 2.61
CA THR A 249 -60.36 -27.54 1.73
C THR A 249 -60.55 -28.88 1.03
N THR A 250 -59.47 -29.59 0.67
CA THR A 250 -59.57 -30.96 0.13
C THR A 250 -60.02 -31.98 1.18
N GLU A 251 -59.60 -31.83 2.45
CA GLU A 251 -60.10 -32.67 3.55
C GLU A 251 -61.56 -32.36 3.91
N ALA A 252 -61.98 -31.09 3.85
CA ALA A 252 -63.38 -30.70 4.09
C ALA A 252 -64.33 -31.03 2.92
N ALA A 253 -63.81 -31.27 1.71
CA ALA A 253 -64.59 -31.60 0.51
C ALA A 253 -64.75 -33.11 0.26
N ASN A 254 -64.26 -33.99 1.15
CA ASN A 254 -64.47 -35.43 1.05
C ASN A 254 -65.25 -35.99 2.26
N PRO A 255 -66.59 -35.95 2.24
CA PRO A 255 -67.41 -36.56 3.28
C PRO A 255 -67.60 -38.09 3.13
N ASP A 256 -67.14 -38.73 2.05
CA ASP A 256 -67.39 -40.16 1.81
C ASP A 256 -66.16 -41.04 2.12
N LYS A 257 -65.89 -41.24 3.41
CA LYS A 257 -65.30 -42.48 3.95
C LYS A 257 -65.87 -42.78 5.33
N ALA A 258 -67.19 -42.92 5.40
CA ALA A 258 -67.90 -43.40 6.58
C ALA A 258 -69.19 -44.18 6.23
N SER A 259 -69.12 -45.16 5.33
CA SER A 259 -69.93 -46.39 5.42
C SER A 259 -69.54 -47.33 4.27
N ASP A 260 -69.17 -48.55 4.61
CA ASP A 260 -69.22 -49.81 3.86
C ASP A 260 -68.16 -50.72 4.53
N ASP A 261 -68.46 -51.87 5.12
CA ASP A 261 -69.70 -52.60 5.20
C ASP A 261 -69.59 -53.62 6.34
N ILE A 262 -70.70 -53.85 7.03
CA ILE A 262 -70.93 -55.00 7.90
C ILE A 262 -71.27 -56.17 6.97
N LYS A 263 -70.45 -57.23 7.00
CA LYS A 263 -70.86 -58.65 7.01
C LYS A 263 -69.65 -59.57 7.19
#